data_AF-A0A3B8MJS7-F1
#
_entry.id   AF-A0A3B8MJS7-F1
#
_cell.length_a   1.000
_cell.length_b   1.000
_cell.length_c   1.000
_cell.angle_alpha   90.00
_cell.angle_beta   90.00
_cell.angle_gamma   90.00
#
_symmetry.space_group_name_H-M   'P 1'
#
loop_
_entity.id
_entity.type
_entity.pdbx_description
1 polymer ?
#
loop_
_entity_poly.entity_id
_entity_poly.type
_entity_poly.pdbx_seq_one_letter_code
_entity_poly.pdbx_strand_id
1 'polypeptide(L)' 'MEIGLSPDLPTYSGGLGVLAGDTIKSAADLKLPMMAVTLIHWKGYFNQSIDAKGWQVEEDVNWCPRDQMDLLGPKVEV' A
#
# COMPACT_ATOMS: atom_id res chain seq x y z
N MET A 1 -8.89 -3.25 -2.59
CA MET A 1 -8.61 -2.03 -3.37
C MET A 1 -7.40 -1.38 -2.76
N GLU A 2 -6.42 -1.08 -3.59
CA GLU A 2 -5.02 -0.83 -3.22
C GLU A 2 -4.63 0.62 -3.52
N ILE A 3 -3.65 1.15 -2.79
CA ILE A 3 -3.05 2.46 -3.07
C ILE A 3 -1.53 2.32 -2.96
N GLY A 4 -0.81 2.71 -4.01
CA GLY A 4 0.64 2.79 -4.01
C GLY A 4 1.11 4.16 -3.52
N LEU A 5 1.38 4.29 -2.22
CA LEU A 5 1.87 5.53 -1.61
C LEU A 5 3.40 5.60 -1.56
N SER A 6 4.02 4.48 -1.22
CA SER A 6 5.48 4.32 -1.11
C SER A 6 5.85 2.89 -1.49
N PRO A 7 7.04 2.65 -2.08
CA PRO A 7 7.54 1.30 -2.31
C PRO A 7 7.66 0.45 -1.04
N ASP A 8 7.88 1.08 0.12
CA ASP A 8 8.00 0.40 1.43
C ASP A 8 6.63 -0.01 2.01
N LEU A 9 5.53 0.43 1.40
CA LEU A 9 4.17 0.06 1.78
C LEU A 9 3.66 -1.01 0.80
N PRO A 10 3.61 -2.29 1.21
CA PRO A 10 3.21 -3.38 0.33
C PRO A 10 1.68 -3.48 0.20
N THR A 11 1.03 -2.34 -0.04
CA THR A 11 -0.43 -2.18 -0.15
C THR A 11 -0.91 -2.11 -1.60
N TYR A 12 -0.05 -2.42 -2.57
CA TYR A 12 -0.36 -2.43 -3.98
C TYR A 12 0.40 -3.49 -4.78
N SER A 13 -0.18 -3.90 -5.90
CA SER A 13 0.29 -5.02 -6.74
C SER A 13 0.70 -4.58 -8.15
N GLY A 14 0.39 -3.34 -8.56
CA GLY A 14 0.71 -2.85 -9.89
C GLY A 14 0.02 -1.54 -10.29
N GLY A 15 -0.23 -1.38 -11.60
CA GLY A 15 -0.59 -0.10 -12.23
C GLY A 15 -1.85 0.57 -11.68
N LEU A 16 -2.87 -0.17 -11.26
CA LEU A 16 -4.08 0.42 -10.66
C LEU A 16 -3.79 1.08 -9.30
N GLY A 17 -2.96 0.45 -8.46
CA GLY A 17 -2.55 1.04 -7.19
C GLY A 17 -1.65 2.25 -7.39
N VAL A 18 -0.76 2.21 -8.40
CA VAL A 18 0.06 3.36 -8.80
C VAL A 18 -0.83 4.52 -9.26
N LEU A 19 -1.81 4.26 -10.13
CA LEU A 19 -2.76 5.27 -10.58
C LEU A 19 -3.54 5.91 -9.42
N ALA A 20 -3.98 5.09 -8.44
CA ALA A 20 -4.64 5.61 -7.24
C ALA A 20 -3.69 6.52 -6.43
N GLY A 21 -2.42 6.11 -6.26
CA GLY A 21 -1.38 6.93 -5.62
C GLY A 21 -1.14 8.25 -6.33
N ASP A 22 -0.96 8.23 -7.65
CA ASP A 22 -0.75 9.42 -8.48
C ASP A 22 -1.96 10.37 -8.48
N THR A 23 -3.17 9.81 -8.39
CA THR A 23 -4.40 10.59 -8.24
C THR A 23 -4.39 11.36 -6.92
N ILE A 24 -4.02 10.71 -5.81
CA ILE A 24 -3.94 11.34 -4.49
C ILE A 24 -2.84 12.40 -4.47
N LYS A 25 -1.67 12.10 -5.06
CA LYS A 25 -0.57 13.05 -5.19
C LYS A 25 -1.00 14.29 -5.97
N SER A 26 -1.66 14.11 -7.11
CA SER A 26 -2.18 15.21 -7.93
C SER A 26 -3.23 16.04 -7.17
N ALA A 27 -4.11 15.39 -6.41
CA ALA A 27 -5.09 16.08 -5.58
C ALA A 27 -4.42 16.92 -4.47
N ALA A 28 -3.34 16.41 -3.87
CA ALA A 28 -2.55 17.14 -2.88
C ALA A 28 -1.83 18.36 -3.50
N ASP A 29 -1.21 18.18 -4.68
CA ASP A 29 -0.56 19.28 -5.43
C ASP A 29 -1.55 20.40 -5.77
N LEU A 30 -2.80 20.04 -6.09
CA LEU A 30 -3.91 20.95 -6.36
C LEU A 30 -4.62 21.48 -5.11
N LYS A 31 -4.24 21.03 -3.91
CA LYS A 31 -4.87 21.39 -2.61
C LYS A 31 -6.37 21.10 -2.58
N LEU A 32 -6.80 20.01 -3.19
CA LEU A 32 -8.21 19.59 -3.18
C LEU A 32 -8.60 18.98 -1.83
N PRO A 33 -9.82 19.24 -1.33
CA PRO A 33 -10.32 18.58 -0.13
C PRO A 33 -10.68 17.12 -0.44
N MET A 34 -9.74 16.21 -0.25
CA MET A 34 -9.86 14.78 -0.55
C MET A 34 -9.49 13.92 0.65
N MET A 35 -10.19 12.79 0.83
CA MET A 35 -9.83 11.73 1.76
C MET A 35 -9.71 10.42 0.99
N ALA A 36 -8.60 9.70 1.17
CA ALA A 36 -8.37 8.38 0.60
C ALA A 36 -8.55 7.30 1.67
N VAL A 37 -9.17 6.18 1.30
CA VAL A 37 -9.40 5.04 2.17
C VAL A 37 -8.92 3.78 1.46
N THR A 38 -8.14 2.95 2.14
CA THR A 38 -7.65 1.67 1.62
C THR A 38 -7.60 0.61 2.71
N LEU A 39 -7.48 -0.64 2.28
CA LEU A 39 -7.31 -1.78 3.17
C LEU A 39 -5.83 -1.99 3.44
N ILE A 40 -5.50 -2.26 4.70
CA ILE A 40 -4.14 -2.58 5.13
C ILE A 40 -4.04 -4.10 5.30
N HIS A 41 -3.27 -4.75 4.43
CA HIS A 41 -3.08 -6.19 4.43
C HIS A 41 -1.78 -6.58 5.15
N TRP A 42 -1.89 -7.34 6.25
CA TRP A 42 -0.74 -7.72 7.09
C TRP A 42 0.38 -8.49 6.38
N LYS A 43 0.07 -9.21 5.30
CA LYS A 43 1.04 -10.00 4.53
C LYS A 43 1.62 -9.28 3.31
N GLY A 44 1.13 -8.06 3.04
CA GLY A 44 1.46 -7.34 1.81
C GLY A 44 0.97 -8.08 0.56
N TYR A 45 1.55 -7.73 -0.60
CA TYR A 45 1.33 -8.47 -1.85
C TYR A 45 2.11 -9.79 -1.84
N PHE A 46 3.41 -9.77 -2.15
CA PHE A 46 4.39 -10.84 -1.85
C PHE A 46 5.80 -10.37 -2.23
N ASN A 47 6.82 -11.04 -1.69
CA ASN A 47 8.19 -10.99 -2.16
C ASN A 47 8.43 -12.09 -3.20
N GLN A 48 8.89 -11.69 -4.39
CA GLN A 48 9.21 -12.62 -5.48
C GLN A 48 10.69 -12.99 -5.43
N SER A 49 10.99 -14.28 -5.55
CA SER A 49 12.34 -14.78 -5.87
C SER A 49 12.28 -15.82 -6.98
N ILE A 50 13.44 -16.10 -7.60
CA ILE A 50 13.57 -17.15 -8.64
C ILE A 50 14.48 -18.24 -8.09
N ASP A 51 14.02 -19.48 -8.09
CA ASP A 51 14.78 -20.61 -7.58
C ASP A 51 15.88 -21.08 -8.57
N ALA A 52 16.69 -22.04 -8.14
CA ALA A 52 17.77 -22.61 -8.96
C ALA A 52 17.28 -23.31 -10.25
N LYS A 53 15.99 -23.58 -10.39
CA LYS A 53 15.36 -24.21 -11.56
C LYS A 53 14.64 -23.19 -12.45
N GLY A 54 14.68 -21.90 -12.11
CA GLY A 54 14.02 -20.82 -12.85
C GLY A 54 12.54 -20.66 -12.53
N TRP A 55 12.04 -21.29 -11.46
CA TRP A 55 10.65 -21.12 -11.03
C TRP A 55 10.52 -19.92 -10.09
N GLN A 56 9.41 -19.22 -10.21
CA GLN A 56 9.01 -18.20 -9.25
C GLN A 56 8.64 -18.83 -7.91
N VAL A 57 9.13 -18.22 -6.84
CA VAL A 57 8.77 -18.51 -5.45
C VAL A 57 8.21 -17.23 -4.81
N GLU A 58 7.14 -17.40 -4.05
CA GLU A 58 6.41 -16.31 -3.39
C GLU A 58 6.54 -16.44 -1.88
N GLU A 59 6.86 -15.34 -1.21
CA GLU A 59 6.93 -15.25 0.25
C GLU A 59 6.10 -14.07 0.75
N ASP A 60 5.51 -14.20 1.94
CA ASP A 60 4.80 -13.08 2.59
C ASP A 60 5.77 -11.91 2.81
N VAL A 61 5.28 -10.68 2.65
CA VAL A 61 6.05 -9.50 3.06
C VAL A 61 5.98 -9.40 4.58
N ASN A 62 7.12 -9.53 5.26
CA ASN A 62 7.19 -9.32 6.71
C ASN A 62 7.25 -7.81 7.00
N TRP A 63 6.10 -7.21 7.31
CA TRP A 63 6.00 -5.80 7.66
C TRP A 63 5.00 -5.58 8.80
N CYS A 64 5.17 -4.49 9.53
CA CYS A 64 4.25 -4.06 10.58
C CYS A 64 3.65 -2.70 10.17
N PRO A 65 2.34 -2.64 9.86
CA PRO A 65 1.70 -1.39 9.46
C PRO A 65 1.83 -0.26 10.49
N ARG A 66 1.89 -0.62 11.77
CA ARG A 66 2.02 0.35 12.87
C ARG A 66 3.33 1.12 12.84
N ASP A 67 4.36 0.59 12.18
CA ASP A 67 5.67 1.24 12.10
C ASP A 67 5.66 2.36 11.04
N GLN A 68 4.64 2.40 10.18
CA GLN A 68 4.51 3.32 9.05
C GLN A 68 3.35 4.31 9.21
N MET A 69 2.69 4.34 10.37
CA MET A 69 1.43 5.06 10.56
C MET A 69 1.34 5.73 11.93
N ASP A 70 0.89 6.98 11.92
CA ASP A 70 0.51 7.70 13.14
C ASP A 70 -0.98 7.48 13.45
N LEU A 71 -1.28 7.05 14.68
CA LEU A 71 -2.66 6.93 15.13
C LEU A 71 -3.26 8.33 15.30
N LEU A 72 -4.25 8.66 14.47
CA LEU A 72 -5.04 9.86 14.67
C LEU A 72 -5.97 9.69 15.88
N GLY A 73 -6.07 10.73 16.70
CA GLY A 73 -6.91 10.75 17.91
C GLY A 73 -8.41 10.48 17.67
N PRO A 74 -9.03 10.92 16.56
CA PRO A 74 -10.42 10.61 16.25
C PRO A 74 -10.62 9.11 15.99
N LYS A 75 -11.46 8.47 16.80
CA LYS A 75 -12.01 7.14 16.51
C LYS A 75 -13.43 7.28 16.02
N VAL A 76 -13.73 6.68 14.87
CA VAL A 76 -15.11 6.57 14.35
C VAL A 76 -15.64 5.23 14.80
N GLU A 77 -16.69 5.25 15.62
CA GLU A 77 -17.46 4.07 16.00
C GLU A 77 -18.77 4.08 15.21
N VAL A 78 -19.23 2.89 14.77
CA VAL A 78 -20.50 2.71 14.04
C VAL A 78 -21.56 2.20 14.99
#